data_AF-A0A357Y3L4-F1
#
_entry.id   AF-A0A357Y3L4-F1
#
_cell.length_a   1.000
_cell.length_b   1.000
_cell.length_c   1.000
_cell.angle_alpha   90.00
_cell.angle_beta   90.00
_cell.angle_gamma   90.00
#
_symmetry.space_group_name_H-M   'P 1'
#
loop_
_entity.id
_entity.type
_entity.pdbx_description
1 polymer ?
#
loop_
_entity_poly.entity_id
_entity_poly.type
_entity_poly.pdbx_seq_one_letter_code
_entity_poly.pdbx_strand_id
1 'polypeptide(L)'
;MSIEDEVFRRYHFEPMRGEAYGFQRQGETWRYEQTFLSGAFRAVLTVAAGQVTGRVIDTMTEEEYLPLRQINPAGSYVYGVRHAYEELLQEIAAACFTEMPFATPQTNRLCQRIFSIWGDKPEFPWQKPAFADSGVFRNPTTRKWYAAILPVAWDKVVPGREGRVELLDIKVSDAAAKVAAYAGCYPAYHMNKKYWVSIALDDSMTDDAIWPLLEESYAFAAREKSQASGHAGKGKGRSAAVRVLNDNLAREVLAVVAQIPAGKVAAYGQIARLIGRPKNARLVGKVLRDAEQYGDYPCHRVVNHVGRLAPGFIEQKNRLLQEGVGFCDAEHVDMKRYQWEE
;
A
#
# COMPACT_ATOMS: atom_id res chain seq x y z
N MET A 1 13.18 -0.90 25.32
CA MET A 1 12.17 -1.56 24.48
C MET A 1 12.81 -2.86 24.04
N SER A 2 12.11 -3.99 24.13
CA SER A 2 12.68 -5.26 23.66
C SER A 2 12.71 -5.29 22.13
N ILE A 3 13.43 -6.25 21.56
CA ILE A 3 13.50 -6.44 20.10
C ILE A 3 12.11 -6.85 19.59
N GLU A 4 11.43 -7.69 20.37
CA GLU A 4 10.07 -8.16 20.12
C GLU A 4 9.08 -6.99 20.15
N ASP A 5 9.19 -6.09 21.14
CA ASP A 5 8.35 -4.88 21.16
C ASP A 5 8.60 -4.03 19.90
N GLU A 6 9.86 -3.90 19.45
CA GLU A 6 10.18 -3.13 18.24
C GLU A 6 9.56 -3.74 16.98
N VAL A 7 9.59 -5.06 16.85
CA VAL A 7 9.03 -5.77 15.67
C VAL A 7 7.51 -5.85 15.73
N PHE A 8 6.92 -6.23 16.86
CA PHE A 8 5.51 -6.59 16.97
C PHE A 8 4.59 -5.47 17.49
N ARG A 9 5.11 -4.30 17.89
CA ARG A 9 4.28 -3.19 18.42
C ARG A 9 3.09 -2.81 17.54
N ARG A 10 3.18 -3.04 16.22
CA ARG A 10 2.14 -2.72 15.23
C ARG A 10 1.55 -3.96 14.57
N TYR A 11 1.64 -5.10 15.24
CA TYR A 11 1.17 -6.37 14.73
C TYR A 11 0.19 -7.00 15.71
N HIS A 12 -0.89 -7.56 15.19
CA HIS A 12 -1.84 -8.34 15.97
C HIS A 12 -1.72 -9.80 15.58
N PHE A 13 -1.60 -10.66 16.59
CA PHE A 13 -1.47 -12.10 16.39
C PHE A 13 -2.78 -12.69 15.88
N GLU A 14 -2.70 -13.50 14.83
CA GLU A 14 -3.85 -14.20 14.24
C GLU A 14 -3.79 -15.67 14.64
N PRO A 15 -4.64 -16.14 15.58
CA PRO A 15 -4.55 -17.51 16.12
C PRO A 15 -4.51 -18.61 15.06
N MET A 16 -5.36 -18.51 14.03
CA MET A 16 -5.41 -19.51 12.96
C MET A 16 -4.12 -19.56 12.13
N ARG A 17 -3.50 -18.40 11.86
CA ARG A 17 -2.23 -18.33 11.11
C ARG A 17 -1.07 -18.79 11.97
N GLY A 18 -1.06 -18.40 13.24
CA GLY A 18 -0.08 -18.86 14.21
C GLY A 18 -0.09 -20.37 14.38
N GLU A 19 -1.27 -20.98 14.55
CA GLU A 19 -1.42 -22.43 14.65
C GLU A 19 -0.92 -23.15 13.39
N ALA A 20 -1.28 -22.65 12.20
CA ALA A 20 -0.79 -23.19 10.93
C ALA A 20 0.74 -23.07 10.75
N TYR A 21 1.35 -22.03 11.32
CA TYR A 21 2.80 -21.82 11.32
C TYR A 21 3.53 -22.70 12.36
N GLY A 22 2.82 -23.21 13.36
CA GLY A 22 3.36 -24.10 14.40
C GLY A 22 3.35 -23.54 15.81
N PHE A 23 2.70 -22.40 16.07
CA PHE A 23 2.44 -21.96 17.45
C PHE A 23 1.52 -22.96 18.15
N GLN A 24 1.89 -23.33 19.37
CA GLN A 24 1.11 -24.22 20.22
C GLN A 24 0.37 -23.42 21.29
N ARG A 25 -0.94 -23.68 21.43
CA ARG A 25 -1.76 -23.04 22.46
C ARG A 25 -1.54 -23.69 23.82
N GLN A 26 -1.24 -22.87 24.82
CA GLN A 26 -1.08 -23.25 26.23
C GLN A 26 -1.98 -22.34 27.08
N GLY A 27 -3.25 -22.76 27.27
CA GLY A 27 -4.26 -21.94 27.94
C GLY A 27 -4.62 -20.68 27.15
N GLU A 28 -4.36 -19.51 27.74
CA GLU A 28 -4.52 -18.20 27.10
C GLU A 28 -3.26 -17.71 26.37
N THR A 29 -2.18 -18.48 26.43
CA THR A 29 -0.89 -18.14 25.83
C THR A 29 -0.61 -19.00 24.59
N TRP A 30 0.17 -18.46 23.66
CA TRP A 30 0.67 -19.18 22.50
C TRP A 30 2.18 -19.23 22.56
N ARG A 31 2.76 -20.40 22.33
CA ARG A 31 4.19 -20.62 22.40
C ARG A 31 4.72 -21.15 21.07
N TYR A 32 5.86 -20.64 20.65
CA TYR A 32 6.55 -21.11 19.45
C TYR A 32 8.04 -21.25 19.71
N GLU A 33 8.64 -22.28 19.15
CA GLU A 33 10.07 -22.53 19.26
C GLU A 33 10.65 -22.90 17.90
N GLN A 34 11.77 -22.27 17.54
CA GLN A 34 12.48 -22.56 16.29
C GLN A 34 13.98 -22.33 16.48
N THR A 35 14.79 -23.21 15.89
CA THR A 35 16.23 -23.01 15.83
C THR A 35 16.61 -22.12 14.64
N PHE A 36 17.62 -21.28 14.82
CA PHE A 36 18.11 -20.37 13.79
C PHE A 36 19.64 -20.29 13.82
N LEU A 37 20.21 -19.57 12.85
CA LEU A 37 21.66 -19.43 12.66
C LEU A 37 22.35 -20.80 12.60
N SER A 38 21.92 -21.63 11.65
CA SER A 38 22.39 -23.02 11.47
C SER A 38 22.23 -23.92 12.71
N GLY A 39 21.23 -23.63 13.54
CA GLY A 39 20.93 -24.41 14.73
C GLY A 39 21.69 -24.00 15.99
N ALA A 40 22.58 -23.01 15.92
CA ALA A 40 23.35 -22.55 17.07
C ALA A 40 22.46 -21.96 18.18
N PHE A 41 21.34 -21.34 17.81
CA PHE A 41 20.42 -20.71 18.74
C PHE A 41 18.99 -21.21 18.57
N ARG A 42 18.21 -21.17 19.66
CA ARG A 42 16.78 -21.47 19.71
C ARG A 42 16.01 -20.24 20.17
N ALA A 43 15.12 -19.74 19.32
CA ALA A 43 14.16 -18.71 19.68
C ALA A 43 12.96 -19.37 20.36
N VAL A 44 12.54 -18.84 21.50
CA VAL A 44 11.33 -19.25 22.23
C VAL A 44 10.44 -18.02 22.37
N LEU A 45 9.34 -18.00 21.63
CA LEU A 45 8.38 -16.90 21.61
C LEU A 45 7.13 -17.25 22.40
N THR A 46 6.59 -16.27 23.11
CA THR A 46 5.31 -16.37 23.81
C THR A 46 4.44 -15.17 23.46
N VAL A 47 3.20 -15.44 23.03
CA VAL A 47 2.17 -14.44 22.82
C VAL A 47 1.13 -14.56 23.92
N ALA A 48 0.92 -13.49 24.68
CA ALA A 48 -0.07 -13.43 25.75
C ALA A 48 -0.72 -12.04 25.77
N ALA A 49 -2.05 -11.99 25.82
CA ALA A 49 -2.81 -10.72 25.82
C ALA A 49 -2.37 -9.74 24.70
N GLY A 50 -2.02 -10.25 23.52
CA GLY A 50 -1.55 -9.46 22.38
C GLY A 50 -0.08 -9.02 22.44
N GLN A 51 0.61 -9.24 23.57
CA GLN A 51 2.03 -8.94 23.71
C GLN A 51 2.88 -10.13 23.30
N VAL A 52 3.94 -9.87 22.52
CA VAL A 52 4.95 -10.87 22.15
C VAL A 52 6.17 -10.70 23.04
N THR A 53 6.59 -11.79 23.65
CA THR A 53 7.85 -11.88 24.40
C THR A 53 8.70 -12.98 23.80
N GLY A 54 10.02 -12.85 23.89
CA GLY A 54 10.94 -13.80 23.29
C GLY A 54 12.16 -14.04 24.15
N ARG A 55 12.73 -15.23 24.02
CA ARG A 55 14.00 -15.63 24.63
C ARG A 55 14.85 -16.29 23.55
N VAL A 56 16.16 -16.02 23.57
CA VAL A 56 17.12 -16.66 22.66
C VAL A 56 18.01 -17.54 23.52
N ILE A 57 18.03 -18.84 23.25
CA ILE A 57 18.78 -19.85 24.00
C ILE A 57 19.95 -20.31 23.13
N ASP A 58 21.16 -20.33 23.69
CA ASP A 58 22.32 -20.97 23.07
C ASP A 58 22.15 -22.49 23.20
N THR A 59 22.17 -23.20 22.07
CA THR A 59 21.87 -24.65 22.06
C THR A 59 23.00 -25.51 22.60
N MET A 60 24.23 -24.97 22.69
CA MET A 60 25.35 -25.70 23.26
C MET A 60 25.34 -25.63 24.79
N THR A 61 25.03 -24.46 25.35
CA THR A 61 25.02 -24.27 26.81
C THR A 61 23.65 -24.51 27.44
N GLU A 62 22.58 -24.49 26.64
CA GLU A 62 21.19 -24.49 27.09
C GLU A 62 20.85 -23.30 28.02
N GLU A 63 21.63 -22.21 27.90
CA GLU A 63 21.46 -20.97 28.64
C GLU A 63 20.92 -19.84 27.76
N GLU A 64 20.29 -18.85 28.39
CA GLU A 64 19.79 -17.68 27.66
C GLU A 64 20.94 -16.78 27.19
N TYR A 65 20.93 -16.43 25.91
CA TYR A 65 21.91 -15.57 25.26
C TYR A 65 21.62 -14.09 25.55
N LEU A 66 21.90 -13.67 26.78
CA LEU A 66 21.72 -12.30 27.26
C LEU A 66 22.48 -11.21 26.47
N PRO A 67 23.65 -11.46 25.84
CA PRO A 67 24.36 -10.41 25.08
C PRO A 67 23.52 -9.73 24.00
N LEU A 68 22.55 -10.45 23.40
CA LEU A 68 21.61 -9.93 22.41
C LEU A 68 20.74 -8.76 22.94
N ARG A 69 20.57 -8.65 24.25
CA ARG A 69 19.76 -7.61 24.91
C ARG A 69 20.53 -6.32 25.17
N GLN A 70 21.84 -6.28 24.91
CA GLN A 70 22.66 -5.08 25.12
C GLN A 70 22.37 -4.02 24.03
N ILE A 71 22.26 -2.75 24.44
CA ILE A 71 21.93 -1.62 23.55
C ILE A 71 23.09 -1.29 22.59
N ASN A 72 24.33 -1.65 22.95
CA ASN A 72 25.51 -1.40 22.14
C ASN A 72 26.48 -2.59 22.24
N PRO A 73 26.15 -3.72 21.60
CA PRO A 73 26.94 -4.93 21.76
C PRO A 73 28.32 -4.76 21.13
N ALA A 74 29.37 -5.00 21.90
CA ALA A 74 30.73 -5.04 21.36
C ALA A 74 30.93 -6.37 20.59
N GLY A 75 31.11 -6.30 19.29
CA GLY A 75 31.52 -7.44 18.45
C GLY A 75 30.54 -7.81 17.33
N SER A 76 31.10 -8.10 16.16
CA SER A 76 30.36 -8.47 14.95
C SER A 76 29.49 -9.73 15.13
N TYR A 77 29.88 -10.63 16.02
CA TYR A 77 29.12 -11.86 16.29
C TYR A 77 27.77 -11.58 16.96
N VAL A 78 27.74 -10.78 18.04
CA VAL A 78 26.49 -10.43 18.74
C VAL A 78 25.54 -9.69 17.80
N TYR A 79 26.09 -8.81 16.95
CA TYR A 79 25.32 -8.13 15.91
C TYR A 79 24.70 -9.13 14.92
N GLY A 80 25.47 -10.12 14.46
CA GLY A 80 24.98 -11.17 13.56
C GLY A 80 23.86 -12.01 14.19
N VAL A 81 24.00 -12.41 15.45
CA VAL A 81 22.94 -13.14 16.19
C VAL A 81 21.68 -12.28 16.32
N ARG A 82 21.85 -10.99 16.66
CA ARG A 82 20.74 -10.05 16.76
C ARG A 82 20.02 -9.85 15.44
N HIS A 83 20.76 -9.64 14.36
CA HIS A 83 20.20 -9.48 13.02
C HIS A 83 19.43 -10.72 12.58
N ALA A 84 20.01 -11.92 12.74
CA ALA A 84 19.35 -13.18 12.39
C ALA A 84 18.08 -13.41 13.22
N TYR A 85 18.07 -12.98 14.49
CA TYR A 85 16.88 -13.03 15.32
C TYR A 85 15.82 -12.02 14.84
N GLU A 86 16.20 -10.78 14.53
CA GLU A 86 15.29 -9.77 13.98
C GLU A 86 14.65 -10.22 12.65
N GLU A 87 15.42 -10.83 11.74
CA GLU A 87 14.90 -11.41 10.50
C GLU A 87 13.89 -12.53 10.76
N LEU A 88 14.19 -13.43 11.69
CA LEU A 88 13.26 -14.47 12.11
C LEU A 88 11.95 -13.88 12.66
N LEU A 89 12.03 -12.86 13.51
CA LEU A 89 10.83 -12.20 14.03
C LEU A 89 10.00 -11.54 12.92
N GLN A 90 10.66 -10.94 11.92
CA GLN A 90 9.99 -10.35 10.76
C GLN A 90 9.28 -11.40 9.89
N GLU A 91 9.91 -12.56 9.67
CA GLU A 91 9.28 -13.69 8.97
C GLU A 91 8.03 -14.17 9.72
N ILE A 92 8.14 -14.35 11.04
CA ILE A 92 7.03 -14.75 11.90
C ILE A 92 5.92 -13.70 11.89
N ALA A 93 6.24 -12.42 11.95
CA ALA A 93 5.28 -11.33 11.85
C ALA A 93 4.52 -11.40 10.52
N ALA A 94 5.24 -11.56 9.40
CA ALA A 94 4.64 -11.66 8.07
C ALA A 94 3.75 -12.91 7.92
N ALA A 95 4.09 -14.02 8.57
CA ALA A 95 3.34 -15.27 8.47
C ALA A 95 2.14 -15.36 9.44
N CYS A 96 2.29 -14.88 10.68
CA CYS A 96 1.36 -15.14 11.77
C CYS A 96 0.56 -13.92 12.25
N PHE A 97 0.93 -12.71 11.81
CA PHE A 97 0.35 -11.48 12.33
C PHE A 97 -0.23 -10.60 11.22
N THR A 98 -1.16 -9.73 11.60
CA THR A 98 -1.73 -8.69 10.75
C THR A 98 -1.17 -7.34 11.18
N GLU A 99 -0.63 -6.57 10.22
CA GLU A 99 -0.14 -5.22 10.45
C GLU A 99 -1.33 -4.30 10.82
N MET A 100 -1.34 -3.82 12.06
CA MET A 100 -2.29 -2.85 12.59
C MET A 100 -1.50 -1.66 13.15
N PRO A 101 -1.15 -0.69 12.28
CA PRO A 101 -0.26 0.41 12.65
C PRO A 101 -0.82 1.35 13.72
N PHE A 102 -2.13 1.28 14.00
CA PHE A 102 -2.85 2.20 14.87
C PHE A 102 -3.76 1.45 15.86
N ALA A 103 -4.26 2.15 16.88
CA ALA A 103 -4.98 1.54 17.99
C ALA A 103 -6.44 1.22 17.65
N THR A 104 -7.11 2.03 16.83
CA THR A 104 -8.54 1.82 16.57
C THR A 104 -8.79 0.95 15.33
N PRO A 105 -9.86 0.12 15.32
CA PRO A 105 -10.23 -0.67 14.15
C PRO A 105 -10.49 0.21 12.91
N GLN A 106 -11.17 1.34 13.09
CA GLN A 106 -11.48 2.26 11.99
C GLN A 106 -10.21 2.79 11.31
N THR A 107 -9.22 3.24 12.09
CA THR A 107 -7.95 3.69 11.51
C THR A 107 -7.29 2.60 10.70
N ASN A 108 -7.23 1.37 11.22
CA ASN A 108 -6.60 0.26 10.50
C ASN A 108 -7.34 -0.12 9.21
N ARG A 109 -8.69 -0.07 9.19
CA ARG A 109 -9.46 -0.27 7.95
C ARG A 109 -9.14 0.80 6.90
N LEU A 110 -9.06 2.07 7.31
CA LEU A 110 -8.66 3.16 6.42
C LEU A 110 -7.22 2.99 5.92
N CYS A 111 -6.29 2.58 6.78
CA CYS A 111 -4.91 2.30 6.38
C CYS A 111 -4.81 1.17 5.36
N GLN A 112 -5.56 0.08 5.57
CA GLN A 112 -5.62 -1.02 4.62
C GLN A 112 -6.21 -0.57 3.28
N ARG A 113 -7.23 0.29 3.30
CA ARG A 113 -7.82 0.86 2.07
C ARG A 113 -6.84 1.80 1.36
N ILE A 114 -6.11 2.65 2.10
CA ILE A 114 -5.03 3.49 1.56
C ILE A 114 -3.98 2.61 0.88
N PHE A 115 -3.49 1.58 1.56
CA PHE A 115 -2.49 0.66 1.00
C PHE A 115 -3.03 -0.07 -0.24
N SER A 116 -4.27 -0.53 -0.21
CA SER A 116 -4.89 -1.26 -1.33
C SER A 116 -5.12 -0.38 -2.56
N ILE A 117 -5.39 0.91 -2.38
CA ILE A 117 -5.72 1.83 -3.48
C ILE A 117 -4.49 2.62 -3.97
N TRP A 118 -3.64 3.08 -3.06
CA TRP A 118 -2.49 3.95 -3.35
C TRP A 118 -1.14 3.26 -3.13
N GLY A 119 -1.07 2.11 -2.47
CA GLY A 119 0.20 1.45 -2.12
C GLY A 119 0.95 2.14 -0.98
N ASP A 120 0.39 3.21 -0.41
CA ASP A 120 1.06 4.04 0.59
C ASP A 120 0.96 3.39 1.99
N LYS A 121 2.09 3.36 2.70
CA LYS A 121 2.18 2.93 4.11
C LYS A 121 2.36 4.14 5.03
N PRO A 122 1.89 4.08 6.29
CA PRO A 122 2.13 5.15 7.25
C PRO A 122 3.62 5.24 7.63
N GLU A 123 4.13 6.46 7.71
CA GLU A 123 5.44 6.79 8.28
C GLU A 123 5.25 7.28 9.73
N PHE A 124 6.19 6.97 10.63
CA PHE A 124 6.17 7.41 12.03
C PHE A 124 7.36 8.35 12.31
N PRO A 125 7.28 9.63 11.91
CA PRO A 125 8.44 10.52 11.86
C PRO A 125 8.89 11.03 13.24
N TRP A 126 8.08 10.88 14.29
CA TRP A 126 8.37 11.42 15.61
C TRP A 126 9.03 10.39 16.52
N GLN A 127 10.23 10.72 17.02
CA GLN A 127 11.01 9.85 17.91
C GLN A 127 10.61 9.98 19.40
N LYS A 128 9.94 11.08 19.79
CA LYS A 128 9.53 11.29 21.18
C LYS A 128 8.44 10.27 21.56
N PRO A 129 8.55 9.57 22.72
CA PRO A 129 7.59 8.55 23.12
C PRO A 129 6.13 9.01 23.10
N ALA A 130 5.87 10.27 23.48
CA ALA A 130 4.53 10.86 23.50
C ALA A 130 3.84 10.95 22.12
N PHE A 131 4.60 10.84 21.02
CA PHE A 131 4.11 10.92 19.64
C PHE A 131 4.48 9.69 18.81
N ALA A 132 4.97 8.62 19.44
CA ALA A 132 5.47 7.43 18.73
C ALA A 132 4.36 6.65 18.01
N ASP A 133 3.11 6.84 18.43
CA ASP A 133 1.92 6.24 17.81
C ASP A 133 1.27 7.18 16.76
N SER A 134 1.80 8.40 16.59
CA SER A 134 1.36 9.31 15.53
C SER A 134 2.00 8.93 14.21
N GLY A 135 1.18 8.73 13.18
CA GLY A 135 1.62 8.35 11.84
C GLY A 135 1.22 9.38 10.80
N VAL A 136 1.94 9.43 9.67
CA VAL A 136 1.64 10.30 8.54
C VAL A 136 1.68 9.53 7.24
N PHE A 137 0.84 9.93 6.29
CA PHE A 137 0.92 9.45 4.92
C PHE A 137 1.42 10.56 4.01
N ARG A 138 2.37 10.19 3.15
CA ARG A 138 3.00 11.09 2.18
C ARG A 138 2.66 10.67 0.78
N ASN A 139 2.43 11.64 -0.09
CA ASN A 139 2.43 11.35 -1.52
C ASN A 139 3.83 10.89 -1.94
N PRO A 140 3.97 9.77 -2.68
CA PRO A 140 5.27 9.19 -3.00
C PRO A 140 6.11 10.10 -3.91
N THR A 141 5.47 10.85 -4.81
CA THR A 141 6.15 11.75 -5.74
C THR A 141 6.57 13.07 -5.07
N THR A 142 5.64 13.77 -4.42
CA THR A 142 5.91 15.12 -3.89
C THR A 142 6.46 15.12 -2.47
N ARG A 143 6.40 13.97 -1.78
CA ARG A 143 6.73 13.79 -0.35
C ARG A 143 5.91 14.69 0.59
N LYS A 144 4.84 15.32 0.12
CA LYS A 144 3.93 16.14 0.94
C LYS A 144 2.95 15.26 1.72
N TRP A 145 2.60 15.70 2.92
CA TRP A 145 1.59 15.02 3.74
C TRP A 145 0.20 15.21 3.14
N TYR A 146 -0.56 14.12 3.04
CA TYR A 146 -2.00 14.17 2.75
C TYR A 146 -2.85 13.64 3.89
N ALA A 147 -2.28 12.90 4.83
CA ALA A 147 -2.99 12.48 6.02
C ALA A 147 -2.01 12.41 7.20
N ALA A 148 -2.51 12.73 8.39
CA ALA A 148 -1.83 12.46 9.65
C ALA A 148 -2.81 11.82 10.62
N ILE A 149 -2.40 10.72 11.25
CA ILE A 149 -3.13 10.08 12.33
C ILE A 149 -2.51 10.51 13.66
N LEU A 150 -3.32 11.12 14.52
CA LEU A 150 -2.88 11.72 15.78
C LEU A 150 -3.71 11.15 16.94
N PRO A 151 -3.14 10.26 17.78
CA PRO A 151 -3.79 9.80 19.01
C PRO A 151 -3.77 10.90 20.08
N VAL A 152 -4.94 11.36 20.52
CA VAL A 152 -5.09 12.48 21.46
C VAL A 152 -6.11 12.16 22.56
N ALA A 153 -6.13 12.97 23.62
CA ALA A 153 -7.22 12.97 24.58
C ALA A 153 -8.42 13.76 24.01
N TRP A 154 -9.64 13.28 24.24
CA TRP A 154 -10.86 13.91 23.74
C TRP A 154 -11.00 15.38 24.15
N ASP A 155 -10.63 15.71 25.39
CA ASP A 155 -10.61 17.08 25.94
C ASP A 155 -9.83 18.10 25.07
N LYS A 156 -8.85 17.65 24.28
CA LYS A 156 -8.11 18.52 23.35
C LYS A 156 -8.90 18.94 22.11
N VAL A 157 -9.99 18.25 21.82
CA VAL A 157 -10.84 18.44 20.64
C VAL A 157 -12.23 18.94 21.07
N VAL A 158 -12.80 18.28 22.08
CA VAL A 158 -14.10 18.58 22.67
C VAL A 158 -13.87 18.75 24.18
N PRO A 159 -13.83 20.01 24.69
CA PRO A 159 -13.59 20.27 26.10
C PRO A 159 -14.54 19.49 27.01
N GLY A 160 -13.98 18.83 28.03
CA GLY A 160 -14.74 18.05 29.01
C GLY A 160 -15.18 16.65 28.55
N ARG A 161 -14.88 16.23 27.31
CA ARG A 161 -15.10 14.83 26.89
C ARG A 161 -13.92 13.96 27.36
N GLU A 162 -14.24 12.92 28.11
CA GLU A 162 -13.26 11.96 28.63
C GLU A 162 -12.83 10.94 27.56
N GLY A 163 -11.68 10.30 27.80
CA GLY A 163 -11.14 9.25 26.95
C GLY A 163 -10.16 9.74 25.88
N ARG A 164 -9.83 8.83 24.94
CA ARG A 164 -8.88 9.08 23.84
C ARG A 164 -9.53 8.81 22.48
N VAL A 165 -8.97 9.44 21.46
CA VAL A 165 -9.39 9.29 20.06
C VAL A 165 -8.19 9.40 19.13
N GLU A 166 -8.23 8.68 18.01
CA GLU A 166 -7.33 8.90 16.88
C GLU A 166 -7.97 9.89 15.92
N LEU A 167 -7.29 11.01 15.67
CA LEU A 167 -7.72 11.99 14.68
C LEU A 167 -7.07 11.72 13.34
N LEU A 168 -7.85 11.78 12.28
CA LEU A 168 -7.38 11.88 10.90
C LEU A 168 -7.36 13.35 10.46
N ASP A 169 -6.16 13.91 10.43
CA ASP A 169 -5.90 15.24 9.91
C ASP A 169 -5.70 15.18 8.40
N ILE A 170 -6.58 15.85 7.66
CA ILE A 170 -6.56 15.88 6.19
C ILE A 170 -6.77 17.30 5.66
N LYS A 171 -6.23 17.54 4.48
CA LYS A 171 -6.34 18.81 3.77
C LYS A 171 -7.58 18.82 2.88
N VAL A 172 -8.44 19.80 3.05
CA VAL A 172 -9.71 19.91 2.34
C VAL A 172 -9.92 21.32 1.79
N SER A 173 -10.76 21.44 0.76
CA SER A 173 -11.37 22.70 0.37
C SER A 173 -12.49 23.04 1.35
N ASP A 174 -12.57 24.33 1.69
CA ASP A 174 -13.58 24.89 2.59
C ASP A 174 -13.73 24.10 3.90
N ALA A 175 -12.67 24.13 4.72
CA ALA A 175 -12.63 23.42 6.00
C ALA A 175 -13.82 23.75 6.92
N ALA A 176 -14.28 25.01 6.93
CA ALA A 176 -15.41 25.44 7.73
C ALA A 176 -16.71 24.75 7.29
N ALA A 177 -16.96 24.66 5.98
CA ALA A 177 -18.13 23.95 5.45
C ALA A 177 -18.07 22.44 5.79
N LYS A 178 -16.90 21.80 5.72
CA LYS A 178 -16.76 20.38 6.09
C LYS A 178 -17.06 20.14 7.57
N VAL A 179 -16.53 20.97 8.45
CA VAL A 179 -16.80 20.88 9.90
C VAL A 179 -18.29 21.07 10.19
N ALA A 180 -18.98 21.96 9.46
CA ALA A 180 -20.42 22.16 9.62
C ALA A 180 -21.27 21.00 9.04
N ALA A 181 -20.78 20.32 8.00
CA ALA A 181 -21.55 19.33 7.27
C ALA A 181 -21.49 17.91 7.87
N TYR A 182 -20.39 17.56 8.55
CA TYR A 182 -20.17 16.20 9.03
C TYR A 182 -20.07 16.15 10.55
N ALA A 183 -20.98 15.41 11.19
CA ALA A 183 -20.84 15.04 12.59
C ALA A 183 -19.57 14.17 12.76
N GLY A 184 -18.68 14.53 13.66
CA GLY A 184 -17.36 13.89 13.83
C GLY A 184 -16.19 14.59 13.11
N CYS A 185 -16.46 15.66 12.37
CA CYS A 185 -15.45 16.53 11.78
C CYS A 185 -15.24 17.79 12.62
N TYR A 186 -14.00 18.09 12.97
CA TYR A 186 -13.62 19.18 13.88
C TYR A 186 -12.61 20.13 13.21
N PRO A 187 -12.48 21.37 13.73
CA PRO A 187 -11.39 22.25 13.33
C PRO A 187 -10.02 21.58 13.53
N ALA A 188 -9.11 21.79 12.59
CA ALA A 188 -7.80 21.15 12.60
C ALA A 188 -7.04 21.25 13.93
N TYR A 189 -6.46 20.13 14.35
CA TYR A 189 -5.61 19.96 15.53
C TYR A 189 -4.13 19.97 15.12
N HIS A 190 -3.34 20.92 15.62
CA HIS A 190 -1.95 21.23 15.18
C HIS A 190 -1.76 21.61 13.70
N MET A 191 -2.75 21.46 12.83
CA MET A 191 -2.69 21.88 11.44
C MET A 191 -3.41 23.22 11.18
N ASN A 192 -3.23 23.77 9.98
CA ASN A 192 -3.83 25.04 9.59
C ASN A 192 -5.34 24.90 9.37
N LYS A 193 -6.14 25.47 10.28
CA LYS A 193 -7.62 25.42 10.29
C LYS A 193 -8.33 25.95 9.03
N LYS A 194 -7.63 26.69 8.16
CA LYS A 194 -8.21 27.17 6.89
C LYS A 194 -8.25 26.09 5.82
N TYR A 195 -7.29 25.17 5.84
CA TYR A 195 -7.09 24.17 4.79
C TYR A 195 -7.13 22.74 5.30
N TRP A 196 -7.18 22.54 6.61
CA TRP A 196 -7.19 21.22 7.24
C TRP A 196 -8.41 21.07 8.14
N VAL A 197 -8.83 19.83 8.31
CA VAL A 197 -9.83 19.40 9.28
C VAL A 197 -9.31 18.16 10.02
N SER A 198 -9.82 17.94 11.22
CA SER A 198 -9.54 16.75 12.02
C SER A 198 -10.81 15.92 12.11
N ILE A 199 -10.78 14.72 11.56
CA ILE A 199 -11.90 13.77 11.65
C ILE A 199 -11.62 12.82 12.81
N ALA A 200 -12.58 12.68 13.73
CA ALA A 200 -12.48 11.68 14.77
C ALA A 200 -12.74 10.28 14.19
N LEU A 201 -11.80 9.36 14.41
CA LEU A 201 -11.94 7.96 14.01
C LEU A 201 -12.58 7.13 15.14
N ASP A 202 -13.83 7.48 15.47
CA ASP A 202 -14.67 6.84 16.49
C ASP A 202 -15.95 6.20 15.91
N ASP A 203 -15.92 5.87 14.62
CA ASP A 203 -17.05 5.35 13.81
C ASP A 203 -18.27 6.30 13.70
N SER A 204 -18.18 7.55 14.20
CA SER A 204 -19.23 8.57 13.99
C SER A 204 -19.38 8.97 12.52
N MET A 205 -18.28 8.99 11.79
CA MET A 205 -18.25 9.07 10.33
C MET A 205 -17.90 7.70 9.76
N THR A 206 -18.65 7.22 8.77
CA THR A 206 -18.34 5.95 8.10
C THR A 206 -17.11 6.07 7.20
N ASP A 207 -16.39 4.98 6.99
CA ASP A 207 -15.20 4.94 6.12
C ASP A 207 -15.52 5.46 4.71
N ASP A 208 -16.70 5.17 4.17
CA ASP A 208 -17.16 5.67 2.87
C ASP A 208 -17.50 7.16 2.85
N ALA A 209 -17.87 7.75 3.98
CA ALA A 209 -18.04 9.20 4.10
C ALA A 209 -16.69 9.93 4.23
N ILE A 210 -15.71 9.30 4.89
CA ILE A 210 -14.35 9.84 5.06
C ILE A 210 -13.58 9.77 3.73
N TRP A 211 -13.76 8.68 2.96
CA TRP A 211 -12.94 8.37 1.78
C TRP A 211 -12.86 9.50 0.74
N PRO A 212 -13.96 10.17 0.33
CA PRO A 212 -13.89 11.28 -0.61
C PRO A 212 -13.08 12.48 -0.10
N LEU A 213 -13.08 12.73 1.22
CA LEU A 213 -12.29 13.81 1.83
C LEU A 213 -10.80 13.46 1.85
N LEU A 214 -10.49 12.18 2.07
CA LEU A 214 -9.13 11.68 1.99
C LEU A 214 -8.58 11.74 0.56
N GLU A 215 -9.39 11.35 -0.44
CA GLU A 215 -9.06 11.49 -1.87
C GLU A 215 -8.80 12.95 -2.25
N GLU A 216 -9.64 13.86 -1.74
CA GLU A 216 -9.47 15.30 -1.91
C GLU A 216 -8.12 15.77 -1.35
N SER A 217 -7.77 15.33 -0.14
CA SER A 217 -6.48 15.63 0.50
C SER A 217 -5.29 15.07 -0.27
N TYR A 218 -5.40 13.82 -0.72
CA TYR A 218 -4.38 13.17 -1.56
C TYR A 218 -4.12 14.00 -2.84
N ALA A 219 -5.19 14.44 -3.50
CA ALA A 219 -5.10 15.29 -4.68
C ALA A 219 -4.43 16.65 -4.38
N PHE A 220 -4.61 17.23 -3.19
CA PHE A 220 -3.87 18.44 -2.81
C PHE A 220 -2.38 18.18 -2.63
N ALA A 221 -1.98 17.04 -2.07
CA ALA A 221 -0.59 16.68 -1.88
C ALA A 221 0.12 16.34 -3.20
N ALA A 222 -0.60 15.79 -4.18
CA ALA A 222 -0.07 15.44 -5.49
C ALA A 222 0.26 16.67 -6.38
N ARG A 223 -0.20 17.88 -6.05
CA ARG A 223 0.08 19.08 -6.85
C ARG A 223 1.55 19.51 -6.70
N GLU A 224 2.28 19.56 -7.81
CA GLU A 224 3.58 20.23 -7.87
C GLU A 224 3.43 21.75 -7.74
N LYS A 225 4.51 22.44 -7.34
CA LYS A 225 4.52 23.90 -7.43
C LYS A 225 4.56 24.27 -8.91
N SER A 226 3.41 24.63 -9.48
CA SER A 226 3.34 25.24 -10.81
C SER A 226 4.21 26.50 -10.82
N GLN A 227 5.21 26.53 -11.71
CA GLN A 227 5.87 27.77 -12.10
C GLN A 227 4.82 28.78 -12.56
N ALA A 228 5.05 30.05 -12.21
CA ALA A 228 4.15 31.15 -12.48
C ALA A 228 3.88 31.34 -13.98
N SER A 229 2.61 31.43 -14.37
CA SER A 229 2.00 32.46 -15.24
C SER A 229 0.70 31.94 -15.87
N GLY A 230 -0.29 32.83 -15.95
CA GLY A 230 -1.70 32.48 -16.06
C GLY A 230 -2.25 32.36 -17.48
N HIS A 231 -3.40 31.71 -17.59
CA HIS A 231 -4.61 32.30 -18.17
C HIS A 231 -5.82 31.41 -17.87
N ALA A 232 -6.91 32.05 -17.45
CA ALA A 232 -8.17 31.42 -17.16
C ALA A 232 -8.84 30.93 -18.45
N GLY A 233 -9.08 29.63 -18.54
CA GLY A 233 -9.98 29.01 -19.52
C GLY A 233 -11.01 28.17 -18.78
N LYS A 234 -12.25 28.68 -18.68
CA LYS A 234 -13.39 27.93 -18.13
C LYS A 234 -13.71 26.74 -19.06
N GLY A 235 -13.51 25.52 -18.57
CA GLY A 235 -13.87 24.28 -19.26
C GLY A 235 -14.17 23.15 -18.26
N LYS A 236 -15.46 22.81 -18.15
CA LYS A 236 -16.12 21.72 -17.40
C LYS A 236 -15.21 20.71 -16.67
N GLY A 237 -15.23 20.77 -15.33
CA GLY A 237 -14.50 19.90 -14.42
C GLY A 237 -15.01 18.45 -14.37
N ARG A 238 -14.65 17.64 -15.37
CA ARG A 238 -14.53 16.19 -15.22
C ARG A 238 -13.07 15.84 -14.92
N SER A 239 -12.79 15.83 -13.61
CA SER A 239 -11.73 15.16 -12.84
C SER A 239 -10.32 14.96 -13.44
N ALA A 240 -9.38 15.81 -13.00
CA ALA A 240 -7.94 15.56 -13.14
C ALA A 240 -7.47 14.32 -12.35
N ALA A 241 -8.19 13.89 -11.30
CA ALA A 241 -7.90 12.64 -10.59
C ALA A 241 -8.26 11.41 -11.43
N VAL A 242 -9.36 11.45 -12.18
CA VAL A 242 -9.67 10.41 -13.19
C VAL A 242 -8.61 10.42 -14.29
N ARG A 243 -8.11 11.60 -14.68
CA ARG A 243 -7.01 11.71 -15.65
C ARG A 243 -5.72 11.08 -15.10
N VAL A 244 -5.30 11.39 -13.88
CA VAL A 244 -4.07 10.83 -13.27
C VAL A 244 -4.20 9.34 -12.96
N LEU A 245 -5.36 8.86 -12.52
CA LEU A 245 -5.64 7.42 -12.35
C LEU A 245 -5.60 6.70 -13.71
N ASN A 246 -6.14 7.33 -14.77
CA ASN A 246 -6.01 6.84 -16.14
C ASN A 246 -4.55 6.88 -16.61
N ASP A 247 -3.75 7.89 -16.23
CA ASP A 247 -2.35 8.02 -16.65
C ASP A 247 -1.46 6.94 -16.00
N ASN A 248 -1.67 6.61 -14.72
CA ASN A 248 -0.91 5.54 -14.06
C ASN A 248 -1.30 4.16 -14.61
N LEU A 249 -2.61 3.91 -14.75
CA LEU A 249 -3.10 2.71 -15.42
C LEU A 249 -2.61 2.63 -16.87
N ALA A 250 -2.54 3.76 -17.57
CA ALA A 250 -2.01 3.82 -18.92
C ALA A 250 -0.54 3.44 -18.93
N ARG A 251 0.27 3.98 -18.03
CA ARG A 251 1.69 3.59 -17.90
C ARG A 251 1.87 2.12 -17.55
N GLU A 252 1.08 1.55 -16.65
CA GLU A 252 1.12 0.11 -16.33
C GLU A 252 0.81 -0.76 -17.56
N VAL A 253 -0.27 -0.43 -18.27
CA VAL A 253 -0.65 -1.12 -19.52
C VAL A 253 0.46 -0.98 -20.57
N LEU A 254 0.97 0.24 -20.78
CA LEU A 254 1.97 0.54 -21.80
C LEU A 254 3.33 -0.09 -21.47
N ALA A 255 3.69 -0.19 -20.18
CA ALA A 255 4.89 -0.89 -19.74
C ALA A 255 4.84 -2.39 -20.06
N VAL A 256 3.68 -3.02 -19.94
CA VAL A 256 3.48 -4.42 -20.38
C VAL A 256 3.49 -4.52 -21.89
N VAL A 257 2.82 -3.60 -22.60
CA VAL A 257 2.81 -3.58 -24.08
C VAL A 257 4.21 -3.41 -24.66
N ALA A 258 5.05 -2.57 -24.03
CA ALA A 258 6.44 -2.37 -24.44
C ALA A 258 7.29 -3.65 -24.37
N GLN A 259 6.90 -4.63 -23.56
CA GLN A 259 7.60 -5.89 -23.39
C GLN A 259 7.21 -6.95 -24.43
N ILE A 260 6.11 -6.78 -25.17
CA ILE A 260 5.68 -7.74 -26.18
C ILE A 260 6.74 -7.80 -27.29
N PRO A 261 7.42 -8.93 -27.52
CA PRO A 261 8.50 -9.01 -28.51
C PRO A 261 8.00 -8.77 -29.95
N ALA A 262 8.90 -8.31 -30.82
CA ALA A 262 8.61 -8.24 -32.25
C ALA A 262 8.25 -9.63 -32.79
N GLY A 263 7.21 -9.71 -33.63
CA GLY A 263 6.72 -10.98 -34.17
C GLY A 263 5.86 -11.78 -33.19
N LYS A 264 5.49 -11.21 -32.04
CA LYS A 264 4.55 -11.79 -31.08
C LYS A 264 3.36 -10.87 -30.83
N VAL A 265 2.24 -11.46 -30.42
CA VAL A 265 1.00 -10.74 -30.09
C VAL A 265 0.46 -11.13 -28.74
N ALA A 266 -0.20 -10.20 -28.05
CA ALA A 266 -0.85 -10.44 -26.77
C ALA A 266 -2.34 -10.14 -26.85
N ALA A 267 -3.16 -10.93 -26.14
CA ALA A 267 -4.57 -10.62 -26.00
C ALA A 267 -4.81 -9.52 -24.96
N TYR A 268 -5.83 -8.67 -25.13
CA TYR A 268 -6.20 -7.67 -24.11
C TYR A 268 -6.39 -8.27 -22.70
N GLY A 269 -6.93 -9.49 -22.62
CA GLY A 269 -7.11 -10.21 -21.36
C GLY A 269 -5.79 -10.66 -20.72
N GLN A 270 -4.77 -10.92 -21.54
CA GLN A 270 -3.42 -11.26 -21.13
C GLN A 270 -2.76 -10.06 -20.45
N ILE A 271 -2.80 -8.90 -21.11
CA ILE A 271 -2.29 -7.64 -20.55
C ILE A 271 -3.00 -7.28 -19.25
N ALA A 272 -4.34 -7.43 -19.21
CA ALA A 272 -5.12 -7.17 -18.01
C ALA A 272 -4.71 -8.09 -16.83
N ARG A 273 -4.31 -9.33 -17.10
CA ARG A 273 -3.82 -10.26 -16.08
C ARG A 273 -2.46 -9.85 -15.55
N LEU A 274 -1.52 -9.51 -16.45
CA LEU A 274 -0.16 -9.11 -16.11
C LEU A 274 -0.10 -7.85 -15.24
N ILE A 275 -1.04 -6.91 -15.43
CA ILE A 275 -1.15 -5.71 -14.57
C ILE A 275 -1.96 -5.95 -13.27
N GLY A 276 -2.22 -7.21 -12.90
CA GLY A 276 -2.95 -7.55 -11.68
C GLY A 276 -4.45 -7.23 -11.70
N ARG A 277 -5.04 -7.02 -12.89
CA ARG A 277 -6.47 -6.67 -13.06
C ARG A 277 -7.20 -7.71 -13.93
N PRO A 278 -7.27 -8.99 -13.53
CA PRO A 278 -7.97 -10.01 -14.28
C PRO A 278 -9.43 -9.58 -14.52
N LYS A 279 -9.96 -9.84 -15.72
CA LYS A 279 -11.32 -9.45 -16.22
C LYS A 279 -11.45 -8.02 -16.79
N ASN A 280 -10.42 -7.17 -16.72
CA ASN A 280 -10.50 -5.79 -17.21
C ASN A 280 -9.97 -5.57 -18.65
N ALA A 281 -10.15 -6.54 -19.56
CA ALA A 281 -9.67 -6.44 -20.95
C ALA A 281 -10.20 -5.20 -21.72
N ARG A 282 -11.46 -4.82 -21.50
CA ARG A 282 -12.06 -3.63 -22.13
C ARG A 282 -11.39 -2.32 -21.70
N LEU A 283 -10.87 -2.29 -20.48
CA LEU A 283 -10.18 -1.12 -19.94
C LEU A 283 -8.83 -0.92 -20.64
N VAL A 284 -8.08 -2.01 -20.87
CA VAL A 284 -6.85 -1.99 -21.68
C VAL A 284 -7.13 -1.42 -23.07
N GLY A 285 -8.20 -1.86 -23.73
CA GLY A 285 -8.58 -1.33 -25.04
C GLY A 285 -8.93 0.16 -25.05
N LYS A 286 -9.46 0.70 -23.94
CA LYS A 286 -9.68 2.16 -23.80
C LYS A 286 -8.36 2.91 -23.68
N VAL A 287 -7.43 2.40 -22.87
CA VAL A 287 -6.09 2.99 -22.70
C VAL A 287 -5.34 3.03 -24.04
N LEU A 288 -5.32 1.92 -24.79
CA LEU A 288 -4.56 1.86 -26.03
C LEU A 288 -5.09 2.78 -27.14
N ARG A 289 -6.34 3.25 -27.03
CA ARG A 289 -6.89 4.27 -27.95
C ARG A 289 -6.21 5.61 -27.79
N ASP A 290 -5.76 5.93 -26.58
CA ASP A 290 -5.11 7.19 -26.23
C ASP A 290 -3.59 7.01 -26.03
N ALA A 291 -3.02 5.87 -26.45
CA ALA A 291 -1.61 5.53 -26.21
C ALA A 291 -0.62 6.52 -26.81
N GLU A 292 -0.96 7.12 -27.97
CA GLU A 292 -0.12 8.12 -28.64
C GLU A 292 0.19 9.34 -27.75
N GLN A 293 -0.66 9.63 -26.75
CA GLN A 293 -0.43 10.72 -25.80
C GLN A 293 0.74 10.44 -24.85
N TYR A 294 1.18 9.19 -24.72
CA TYR A 294 2.21 8.75 -23.78
C TYR A 294 3.54 8.41 -24.45
N GLY A 295 3.59 8.38 -25.79
CA GLY A 295 4.77 8.05 -26.58
C GLY A 295 4.49 7.00 -27.65
N ASP A 296 5.56 6.49 -28.27
CA ASP A 296 5.49 5.40 -29.25
C ASP A 296 5.61 4.05 -28.55
N TYR A 297 4.54 3.26 -28.64
CA TYR A 297 4.45 1.92 -28.04
C TYR A 297 3.93 0.95 -29.10
N PRO A 298 4.35 -0.34 -29.07
CA PRO A 298 3.98 -1.34 -30.07
C PRO A 298 2.53 -1.85 -29.88
N CYS A 299 1.57 -0.93 -29.83
CA CYS A 299 0.16 -1.22 -29.59
C CYS A 299 -0.46 -2.09 -30.70
N HIS A 300 0.14 -2.11 -31.91
CA HIS A 300 -0.27 -2.99 -32.99
C HIS A 300 -0.11 -4.48 -32.66
N ARG A 301 0.73 -4.83 -31.67
CA ARG A 301 0.92 -6.20 -31.16
C ARG A 301 -0.22 -6.68 -30.25
N VAL A 302 -1.22 -5.84 -29.96
CA VAL A 302 -2.35 -6.19 -29.09
C VAL A 302 -3.60 -6.53 -29.91
N VAL A 303 -4.15 -7.73 -29.71
CA VAL A 303 -5.31 -8.25 -30.43
C VAL A 303 -6.38 -8.76 -29.47
N ASN A 304 -7.56 -9.13 -29.98
CA ASN A 304 -8.57 -9.77 -29.15
C ASN A 304 -8.23 -11.24 -28.84
N HIS A 305 -9.03 -11.88 -27.98
CA HIS A 305 -8.80 -13.26 -27.53
C HIS A 305 -8.82 -14.33 -28.64
N VAL A 306 -9.36 -14.04 -29.83
CA VAL A 306 -9.34 -14.94 -31.00
C VAL A 306 -8.36 -14.47 -32.09
N GLY A 307 -7.49 -13.49 -31.77
CA GLY A 307 -6.53 -12.93 -32.72
C GLY A 307 -7.07 -11.89 -33.68
N ARG A 308 -8.33 -11.45 -33.52
CA ARG A 308 -8.91 -10.41 -34.35
C ARG A 308 -8.22 -9.07 -34.13
N LEU A 309 -7.94 -8.38 -35.23
CA LEU A 309 -7.45 -7.01 -35.25
C LEU A 309 -8.42 -6.03 -34.58
N ALA A 310 -7.87 -4.92 -34.08
CA ALA A 310 -8.62 -3.84 -33.46
C ALA A 310 -9.45 -3.07 -34.51
N PRO A 311 -10.78 -2.94 -34.32
CA PRO A 311 -11.63 -2.20 -35.25
C PRO A 311 -11.17 -0.74 -35.40
N GLY A 312 -10.96 -0.31 -36.64
CA GLY A 312 -10.54 1.07 -36.95
C GLY A 312 -9.03 1.32 -36.90
N PHE A 313 -8.20 0.32 -36.56
CA PHE A 313 -6.74 0.45 -36.62
C PHE A 313 -6.21 -0.02 -37.98
N ILE A 314 -6.31 0.85 -38.98
CA ILE A 314 -6.03 0.55 -40.40
C ILE A 314 -4.62 -0.04 -40.61
N GLU A 315 -3.62 0.47 -39.91
CA GLU A 315 -2.22 0.10 -40.11
C GLU A 315 -1.81 -1.18 -39.36
N GLN A 316 -2.66 -1.69 -38.46
CA GLN A 316 -2.28 -2.78 -37.55
C GLN A 316 -1.79 -4.02 -38.30
N LYS A 317 -2.53 -4.40 -39.35
CA LYS A 317 -2.20 -5.57 -40.16
C LYS A 317 -0.83 -5.44 -40.82
N ASN A 318 -0.55 -4.29 -41.42
CA ASN A 318 0.71 -4.06 -42.14
C ASN A 318 1.91 -4.07 -41.18
N ARG A 319 1.78 -3.46 -40.00
CA ARG A 319 2.83 -3.47 -38.97
C ARG A 319 3.11 -4.88 -38.44
N LEU A 320 2.07 -5.69 -38.25
CA LEU A 320 2.21 -7.10 -37.86
C LEU A 320 2.88 -7.94 -38.94
N LEU A 321 2.51 -7.76 -40.20
CA LEU A 321 3.14 -8.46 -41.33
C LEU A 321 4.62 -8.10 -41.49
N GLN A 322 5.00 -6.84 -41.26
CA GLN A 322 6.39 -6.39 -41.26
C GLN A 322 7.23 -7.07 -40.16
N GLU A 323 6.59 -7.46 -39.06
CA GLU A 323 7.21 -8.24 -37.99
C GLU A 323 7.14 -9.76 -38.20
N GLY A 324 6.64 -10.21 -39.36
CA GLY A 324 6.55 -11.64 -39.70
C GLY A 324 5.39 -12.38 -39.02
N VAL A 325 4.38 -11.66 -38.51
CA VAL A 325 3.19 -12.26 -37.90
C VAL A 325 2.24 -12.79 -38.98
N GLY A 326 1.90 -14.07 -38.89
CA GLY A 326 1.00 -14.75 -39.81
C GLY A 326 -0.46 -14.67 -39.39
N PHE A 327 -1.36 -14.79 -40.37
CA PHE A 327 -2.81 -14.64 -40.21
C PHE A 327 -3.53 -15.90 -40.68
N CYS A 328 -4.59 -16.27 -39.96
CA CYS A 328 -5.51 -17.35 -40.36
C CYS A 328 -6.47 -16.89 -41.47
N ASP A 329 -6.84 -15.61 -41.47
CA ASP A 329 -7.71 -15.00 -42.47
C ASP A 329 -7.44 -13.49 -42.62
N ALA A 330 -8.36 -12.74 -43.23
CA ALA A 330 -8.18 -11.31 -43.47
C ALA A 330 -8.07 -10.46 -42.19
N GLU A 331 -8.69 -10.88 -41.08
CA GLU A 331 -8.80 -10.11 -39.84
C GLU A 331 -8.21 -10.81 -38.59
N HIS A 332 -7.84 -12.09 -38.67
CA HIS A 332 -7.39 -12.87 -37.50
C HIS A 332 -5.94 -13.34 -37.60
N VAL A 333 -5.14 -13.01 -36.59
CA VAL A 333 -3.78 -13.52 -36.37
C VAL A 333 -3.83 -15.00 -35.95
N ASP A 334 -2.84 -15.79 -36.39
CA ASP A 334 -2.65 -17.16 -35.91
C ASP A 334 -2.12 -17.18 -34.46
N MET A 335 -3.06 -17.08 -33.51
CA MET A 335 -2.74 -17.06 -32.08
C MET A 335 -1.96 -18.28 -31.61
N LYS A 336 -2.11 -19.45 -32.27
CA LYS A 336 -1.38 -20.66 -31.84
C LYS A 336 0.13 -20.54 -32.06
N ARG A 337 0.56 -19.74 -33.05
CA ARG A 337 1.97 -19.58 -33.41
C ARG A 337 2.57 -18.31 -32.82
N TYR A 338 1.79 -17.23 -32.80
CA TYR A 338 2.30 -15.89 -32.55
C TYR A 338 1.92 -15.33 -31.18
N GLN A 339 1.11 -16.03 -30.37
CA GLN A 339 0.83 -15.56 -29.02
C GLN A 339 2.14 -15.46 -28.20
N TRP A 340 2.26 -14.35 -27.47
CA TRP A 340 3.31 -14.12 -26.50
C TRP A 340 3.07 -15.02 -25.29
N GLU A 341 4.03 -15.88 -24.97
CA GLU A 341 4.00 -16.71 -23.76
C GLU A 341 4.58 -15.88 -22.61
N GLU A 342 3.83 -15.81 -21.51
CA GLU A 342 4.17 -15.06 -20.29
C GLU A 342 5.30 -15.70 -19.50
#